data_AF-A0AAU2QJP1-F1
#
_entry.id   AF-A0AAU2QJP1-F1
#
_cell.length_a   1.000
_cell.length_b   1.000
_cell.length_c   1.000
_cell.angle_alpha   90.00
_cell.angle_beta   90.00
_cell.angle_gamma   90.00
#
_symmetry.space_group_name_H-M   'P 1'
#
loop_
_entity.id
_entity.type
_entity.pdbx_description
1 polymer ?
#
loop_
_entity_poly.entity_id
_entity_poly.type
_entity_poly.pdbx_seq_one_letter_code
_entity_poly.pdbx_strand_id
1 'polypeptide(L)'
;MNDTQSTGLSRRTVLQAAGATAAAYSLLGATAGTARADEATPASADKLVTYPIPSGVPTNASFNVKARTAGGDWQTVPVYRARAKWINADTGSGPVYNSSVATFDFRGTVEVAVTSSKGTIASAKVRPLSYDTPYTVAGDTVTFTLTEPRNLSIEINGEIFDNLQLHANPIETHVPDADDPDVIYFGPGLHTTTDNVLKVPSGKTVYLAGGAVLTSRVEFVNVENARLIGRGVLYNSPSGVLVQYAKNIEIDGILVLNPSSGYSVTVGQSKQVTIRDLHSYSAGQWGDGIDIFSSEDVLIDGVWMRNSDDCIAIYTHRWDYYGDVRNITVRNSTLWADVAHPINVGTHGNTDAPETIENLVFSNIDILDHREPQMDYQGCIALNPGDSNLLKNARFQDIRVEDFRWGQLINMRVMYNTKYNTSIGRGIDGVYIKDLSYNGTHANPSIMVGYDADHAIKNVTFQNLVINGKAIANGMKKPGWYRFEDMMPAYANEHVVNTRFLNSTEATSTDKPAITSPEKATATKNQVFNYLITADNLPTSFAAEGLPKGLSIDTATGLISGKVRDNVGGCSATVSATNSVGTATQTVTFTVEHP
;
A
#
# COMPACT_ATOMS: atom_id res chain seq x y z
N MET A 1 -56.32 -5.61 4.31
CA MET A 1 -57.04 -4.78 5.31
C MET A 1 -56.10 -4.63 6.50
N ASN A 2 -55.39 -3.53 6.74
CA ASN A 2 -55.61 -2.14 6.34
C ASN A 2 -54.38 -1.53 5.66
N ASP A 3 -54.64 -0.72 4.64
CA ASP A 3 -53.75 0.27 4.03
C ASP A 3 -53.51 1.46 4.96
N THR A 4 -52.35 2.10 4.85
CA THR A 4 -52.25 3.56 4.69
C THR A 4 -50.91 3.97 4.07
N GLN A 5 -50.97 5.09 3.33
CA GLN A 5 -50.08 5.53 2.26
C GLN A 5 -48.84 6.32 2.72
N SER A 6 -47.82 6.25 1.87
CA SER A 6 -46.88 7.30 1.42
C SER A 6 -47.17 8.75 1.84
N THR A 7 -46.13 9.44 2.32
CA THR A 7 -45.77 10.81 1.89
C THR A 7 -44.25 10.98 1.85
N GLY A 8 -43.75 11.58 0.75
CA GLY A 8 -42.33 11.82 0.52
C GLY A 8 -41.78 13.00 1.31
N LEU A 9 -40.46 13.00 1.51
CA LEU A 9 -39.73 14.09 2.13
C LEU A 9 -38.93 14.85 1.07
N SER A 10 -39.32 16.10 0.82
CA SER A 10 -38.54 17.06 0.05
C SER A 10 -37.90 18.11 0.97
N ARG A 11 -36.64 18.41 0.65
CA ARG A 11 -35.92 19.71 0.78
C ARG A 11 -35.59 20.29 2.17
N ARG A 12 -34.31 20.67 2.23
CA ARG A 12 -33.64 21.70 3.06
C ARG A 12 -33.42 21.39 4.53
N THR A 13 -32.16 21.10 4.86
CA THR A 13 -31.55 21.63 6.09
C THR A 13 -30.43 22.58 5.68
N VAL A 14 -30.65 23.87 5.91
CA VAL A 14 -29.66 24.94 5.83
C VAL A 14 -29.14 25.16 7.25
N LEU A 15 -27.83 25.11 7.44
CA LEU A 15 -27.16 25.74 8.59
C LEU A 15 -26.18 26.80 8.03
N GLN A 16 -26.59 28.06 8.10
CA GLN A 16 -25.74 29.27 7.97
C GLN A 16 -25.02 29.51 9.32
N ALA A 17 -23.89 30.20 9.45
CA ALA A 17 -22.84 30.70 8.55
C ALA A 17 -21.76 31.35 9.46
N ALA A 18 -20.50 31.38 9.01
CA ALA A 18 -19.60 32.54 9.17
C ALA A 18 -18.36 32.42 8.24
N GLY A 19 -18.46 33.07 7.07
CA GLY A 19 -17.43 33.93 6.49
C GLY A 19 -16.14 33.34 5.89
N ALA A 20 -16.13 33.14 4.57
CA ALA A 20 -15.01 33.54 3.71
C ALA A 20 -15.46 33.64 2.24
N THR A 21 -15.06 34.72 1.58
CA THR A 21 -15.46 35.19 0.25
C THR A 21 -14.95 34.26 -0.87
N ALA A 22 -15.85 33.73 -1.71
CA ALA A 22 -15.49 32.98 -2.91
C ALA A 22 -15.31 33.91 -4.11
N ALA A 23 -14.15 33.87 -4.76
CA ALA A 23 -13.90 34.49 -6.05
C ALA A 23 -14.34 33.53 -7.17
N ALA A 24 -15.28 33.98 -8.01
CA ALA A 24 -15.79 33.22 -9.14
C ALA A 24 -14.78 33.21 -10.30
N TYR A 25 -14.48 32.02 -10.85
CA TYR A 25 -13.85 31.86 -12.16
C TYR A 25 -14.81 31.16 -13.12
N SER A 26 -15.01 31.79 -14.27
CA SER A 26 -15.88 31.40 -15.37
C SER A 26 -15.33 30.21 -16.15
N LEU A 27 -16.19 29.19 -16.37
CA LEU A 27 -15.98 28.13 -17.35
C LEU A 27 -16.22 28.65 -18.78
N LEU A 28 -15.34 28.29 -19.71
CA LEU A 28 -15.65 28.22 -21.14
C LEU A 28 -15.25 26.84 -21.65
N GLY A 29 -16.11 26.32 -22.52
CA GLY A 29 -16.28 24.89 -22.79
C GLY A 29 -15.37 24.31 -23.87
N ALA A 30 -15.36 22.98 -23.88
CA ALA A 30 -14.60 22.12 -24.76
C ALA A 30 -15.15 22.06 -26.19
N THR A 31 -14.28 21.73 -27.13
CA THR A 31 -14.65 20.97 -28.34
C THR A 31 -13.62 19.86 -28.57
N ALA A 32 -14.11 18.68 -28.96
CA ALA A 32 -13.35 17.46 -29.18
C ALA A 32 -13.02 17.24 -30.66
N GLY A 33 -11.87 16.63 -30.96
CA GLY A 33 -11.59 16.13 -32.32
C GLY A 33 -10.16 15.59 -32.55
N THR A 34 -10.05 14.26 -32.63
CA THR A 34 -9.08 13.41 -33.38
C THR A 34 -7.57 13.50 -33.10
N ALA A 35 -6.99 12.35 -32.71
CA ALA A 35 -5.55 12.15 -32.52
C ALA A 35 -4.79 11.82 -33.82
N ARG A 36 -3.72 12.56 -34.10
CA ARG A 36 -2.45 12.03 -34.66
C ARG A 36 -1.32 13.06 -34.55
N ALA A 37 -0.15 12.56 -34.13
CA ALA A 37 1.22 13.10 -34.18
C ALA A 37 1.50 14.43 -33.43
N ASP A 38 2.21 14.29 -32.29
CA ASP A 38 3.11 15.25 -31.63
C ASP A 38 2.90 16.73 -31.93
N GLU A 39 1.83 17.30 -31.38
CA GLU A 39 1.93 18.65 -30.83
C GLU A 39 2.22 18.50 -29.34
N ALA A 40 3.36 19.05 -28.90
CA ALA A 40 3.67 19.20 -27.50
C ALA A 40 2.53 20.01 -26.86
N THR A 41 1.59 19.29 -26.23
CA THR A 41 0.63 19.88 -25.30
C THR A 41 1.45 20.80 -24.40
N PRO A 42 1.18 22.11 -24.34
CA PRO A 42 2.00 23.01 -23.52
C PRO A 42 2.05 22.41 -22.12
N ALA A 43 3.27 22.22 -21.59
CA ALA A 43 3.46 21.66 -20.27
C ALA A 43 2.54 22.43 -19.31
N SER A 44 1.61 21.70 -18.69
CA SER A 44 0.64 22.30 -17.78
C SER A 44 1.40 23.08 -16.71
N ALA A 45 1.13 24.37 -16.58
CA ALA A 45 1.89 25.25 -15.69
C ALA A 45 2.00 24.65 -14.27
N ASP A 46 3.18 24.82 -13.65
CA ASP A 46 3.44 24.41 -12.28
C ASP A 46 2.30 24.87 -11.35
N LYS A 47 1.86 23.98 -10.47
CA LYS A 47 0.77 24.27 -9.52
C LYS A 47 1.08 23.63 -8.19
N LEU A 48 0.86 24.39 -7.13
CA LEU A 48 0.94 23.97 -5.74
C LEU A 48 -0.41 24.24 -5.06
N VAL A 49 -0.89 23.29 -4.26
CA VAL A 49 -2.09 23.43 -3.42
C VAL A 49 -1.75 22.96 -2.01
N THR A 50 -1.93 23.85 -1.04
CA THR A 50 -1.82 23.54 0.39
C THR A 50 -3.20 23.55 1.03
N TYR A 51 -3.43 22.71 2.04
CA TYR A 51 -4.72 22.58 2.70
C TYR A 51 -4.65 23.05 4.16
N PRO A 52 -5.64 23.82 4.66
CA PRO A 52 -5.68 24.22 6.06
C PRO A 52 -6.02 23.02 6.97
N ILE A 53 -5.50 23.03 8.20
CA ILE A 53 -5.94 22.12 9.27
C ILE A 53 -7.12 22.78 10.00
N PRO A 54 -8.30 22.14 10.06
CA PRO A 54 -9.44 22.67 10.80
C PRO A 54 -9.14 22.88 12.28
N SER A 55 -9.79 23.89 12.88
CA SER A 55 -9.74 24.11 14.33
C SER A 55 -10.21 22.86 15.08
N GLY A 56 -9.54 22.53 16.19
CA GLY A 56 -9.83 21.34 17.00
C GLY A 56 -9.03 20.09 16.60
N VAL A 57 -8.35 20.10 15.45
CA VAL A 57 -7.45 19.01 15.04
C VAL A 57 -6.03 19.31 15.53
N PRO A 58 -5.37 18.39 16.27
CA PRO A 58 -4.05 18.66 16.82
C PRO A 58 -2.95 18.83 15.76
N THR A 59 -2.12 19.85 15.96
CA THR A 59 -0.93 20.13 15.17
C THR A 59 0.35 19.83 15.95
N ASN A 60 1.48 19.70 15.25
CA ASN A 60 2.80 19.56 15.88
C ASN A 60 3.72 20.70 15.43
N ALA A 61 4.45 21.29 16.38
CA ALA A 61 5.27 22.49 16.16
C ALA A 61 6.77 22.19 16.03
N SER A 62 7.16 20.92 15.93
CA SER A 62 8.56 20.50 15.75
C SER A 62 9.17 21.01 14.43
N PHE A 63 8.33 21.29 13.43
CA PHE A 63 8.75 21.74 12.11
C PHE A 63 7.86 22.88 11.59
N ASN A 64 8.48 23.86 10.95
CA ASN A 64 7.81 24.82 10.07
C ASN A 64 8.08 24.40 8.62
N VAL A 65 7.02 24.09 7.87
CA VAL A 65 7.12 23.60 6.49
C VAL A 65 6.57 24.65 5.54
N LYS A 66 7.33 24.93 4.48
CA LYS A 66 6.90 25.79 3.38
C LYS A 66 7.18 25.12 2.04
N ALA A 67 6.32 25.41 1.06
CA ALA A 67 6.52 25.00 -0.31
C ALA A 67 6.20 26.17 -1.26
N ARG A 68 6.78 26.16 -2.46
CA ARG A 68 6.44 27.09 -3.54
C ARG A 68 6.66 26.45 -4.90
N THR A 69 5.95 26.92 -5.92
CA THR A 69 6.40 26.71 -7.30
C THR A 69 7.73 27.44 -7.52
N ALA A 70 8.55 26.97 -8.46
CA ALA A 70 9.85 27.59 -8.74
C ALA A 70 9.72 29.11 -9.00
N GLY A 71 10.45 29.92 -8.23
CA GLY A 71 10.39 31.39 -8.32
C GLY A 71 9.12 32.05 -7.75
N GLY A 72 8.16 31.29 -7.23
CA GLY A 72 6.94 31.81 -6.61
C GLY A 72 7.11 32.24 -5.15
N ASP A 73 5.98 32.60 -4.52
CA ASP A 73 5.92 32.92 -3.09
C ASP A 73 5.84 31.66 -2.23
N TRP A 74 6.53 31.68 -1.09
CA TRP A 74 6.46 30.61 -0.10
C TRP A 74 5.08 30.52 0.54
N GLN A 75 4.45 29.35 0.45
CA GLN A 75 3.21 29.00 1.12
C GLN A 75 3.50 28.11 2.32
N THR A 76 2.85 28.38 3.45
CA THR A 76 2.92 27.49 4.61
C THR A 76 2.19 26.20 4.32
N VAL A 77 2.85 25.07 4.60
CA VAL A 77 2.21 23.75 4.62
C VAL A 77 1.91 23.39 6.08
N PRO A 78 0.64 23.33 6.50
CA PRO A 78 0.29 22.97 7.87
C PRO A 78 0.77 21.57 8.28
N VAL A 79 1.08 21.40 9.56
CA VAL A 79 1.66 20.16 10.11
C VAL A 79 0.71 19.53 11.13
N TYR A 80 0.13 18.39 10.77
CA TYR A 80 -0.66 17.56 11.67
C TYR A 80 0.23 16.88 12.71
N ARG A 81 -0.33 16.61 13.89
CA ARG A 81 0.30 15.77 14.90
C ARG A 81 -0.02 14.30 14.66
N ALA A 82 0.93 13.56 14.12
CA ALA A 82 0.90 12.11 14.15
C ALA A 82 1.41 11.57 15.48
N ARG A 83 1.21 10.28 15.71
CA ARG A 83 1.72 9.54 16.86
C ARG A 83 2.46 8.30 16.40
N ALA A 84 3.56 8.02 17.08
CA ALA A 84 4.41 6.86 16.82
C ALA A 84 4.65 6.09 18.13
N LYS A 85 4.74 4.77 18.03
CA LYS A 85 4.88 3.90 19.21
C LYS A 85 6.33 3.46 19.39
N TRP A 86 6.77 3.43 20.64
CA TRP A 86 7.90 2.59 21.03
C TRP A 86 7.48 1.66 22.14
N ILE A 87 7.92 0.41 22.10
CA ILE A 87 7.68 -0.56 23.17
C ILE A 87 9.00 -0.94 23.84
N ASN A 88 8.97 -1.05 25.17
CA ASN A 88 9.99 -1.75 25.93
C ASN A 88 9.73 -3.26 25.78
N ALA A 89 10.71 -4.00 25.27
CA ALA A 89 10.54 -5.42 24.96
C ALA A 89 10.37 -6.31 26.20
N ASP A 90 10.85 -5.87 27.37
CA ASP A 90 10.74 -6.63 28.62
C ASP A 90 9.33 -6.55 29.24
N THR A 91 8.62 -5.44 28.98
CA THR A 91 7.32 -5.14 29.63
C THR A 91 6.15 -5.10 28.65
N GLY A 92 6.40 -5.02 27.35
CA GLY A 92 5.39 -4.79 26.31
C GLY A 92 4.74 -3.40 26.34
N SER A 93 5.09 -2.57 27.34
CA SER A 93 4.59 -1.20 27.51
C SER A 93 5.56 -0.21 26.89
N GLY A 94 5.12 1.03 26.64
CA GLY A 94 6.06 2.06 26.24
C GLY A 94 5.41 3.38 25.83
N PRO A 95 6.21 4.46 25.76
CA PRO A 95 5.75 5.78 25.35
C PRO A 95 5.14 5.80 23.94
N VAL A 96 4.26 6.77 23.76
CA VAL A 96 3.80 7.23 22.45
C VAL A 96 4.40 8.61 22.24
N TYR A 97 5.12 8.77 21.13
CA TYR A 97 5.76 10.03 20.76
C TYR A 97 4.88 10.79 19.78
N ASN A 98 4.95 12.12 19.82
CA ASN A 98 4.40 12.93 18.75
C ASN A 98 5.36 12.91 17.56
N SER A 99 4.79 12.89 16.36
CA SER A 99 5.48 13.06 15.09
C SER A 99 4.77 14.11 14.24
N SER A 100 5.34 14.46 13.11
CA SER A 100 4.84 15.53 12.23
C SER A 100 4.47 14.98 10.86
N VAL A 101 3.24 15.25 10.42
CA VAL A 101 2.78 14.93 9.06
C VAL A 101 2.36 16.20 8.35
N ALA A 102 2.90 16.46 7.16
CA ALA A 102 2.51 17.55 6.30
C ALA A 102 2.10 17.01 4.93
N THR A 103 1.09 17.61 4.32
CA THR A 103 0.58 17.19 3.01
C THR A 103 0.30 18.40 2.12
N PHE A 104 0.66 18.29 0.85
CA PHE A 104 0.32 19.25 -0.18
C PHE A 104 0.26 18.55 -1.55
N ASP A 105 -0.41 19.17 -2.50
CA ASP A 105 -0.54 18.63 -3.85
C ASP A 105 0.21 19.51 -4.85
N PHE A 106 0.85 18.89 -5.83
CA PHE A 106 1.50 19.64 -6.89
C PHE A 106 1.58 18.91 -8.24
N ARG A 107 1.90 19.69 -9.26
CA ARG A 107 2.42 19.22 -10.55
C ARG A 107 3.53 20.16 -11.00
N GLY A 108 4.44 19.65 -11.82
CA GLY A 108 5.59 20.43 -12.26
C GLY A 108 6.68 20.44 -11.19
N THR A 109 7.32 21.58 -10.95
CA THR A 109 8.41 21.70 -9.97
C THR A 109 8.01 22.52 -8.75
N VAL A 110 8.35 22.02 -7.56
CA VAL A 110 8.21 22.75 -6.29
C VAL A 110 9.50 22.75 -5.49
N GLU A 111 9.76 23.86 -4.82
CA GLU A 111 10.80 23.97 -3.80
C GLU A 111 10.16 23.80 -2.42
N VAL A 112 10.83 23.06 -1.54
CA VAL A 112 10.38 22.78 -0.18
C VAL A 112 11.43 23.27 0.81
N ALA A 113 10.98 23.90 1.90
CA ALA A 113 11.80 24.30 3.03
C ALA A 113 11.20 23.74 4.33
N VAL A 114 12.03 23.01 5.08
CA VAL A 114 11.68 22.40 6.37
C VAL A 114 12.60 22.98 7.43
N THR A 115 12.06 23.86 8.26
CA THR A 115 12.79 24.49 9.37
C THR A 115 12.48 23.76 10.68
N SER A 116 13.52 23.29 11.38
CA SER A 116 13.38 22.66 12.69
C SER A 116 13.22 23.69 13.80
N SER A 117 12.22 23.51 14.68
CA SER A 117 12.09 24.35 15.87
C SER A 117 13.10 24.02 16.97
N LYS A 118 13.86 22.92 16.82
CA LYS A 118 14.93 22.51 17.74
C LYS A 118 16.25 23.27 17.49
N GLY A 119 16.32 24.11 16.45
CA GLY A 119 17.49 24.91 16.11
C GLY A 119 18.39 24.22 15.09
N THR A 120 19.70 24.48 15.18
CA THR A 120 20.69 24.10 14.17
C THR A 120 20.69 22.60 13.87
N ILE A 121 20.74 22.28 12.57
CA ILE A 121 20.80 20.93 12.04
C ILE A 121 22.27 20.53 11.88
N ALA A 122 22.69 19.49 12.59
CA ALA A 122 24.01 18.88 12.46
C ALA A 122 24.02 17.80 11.37
N SER A 123 22.93 17.05 11.24
CA SER A 123 22.73 16.07 10.17
C SER A 123 21.27 15.98 9.77
N ALA A 124 21.02 15.64 8.50
CA ALA A 124 19.69 15.37 7.99
C ALA A 124 19.71 14.10 7.13
N LYS A 125 18.55 13.46 6.98
CA LYS A 125 18.27 12.46 5.96
C LYS A 125 16.92 12.76 5.33
N VAL A 126 16.81 12.57 4.01
CA VAL A 126 15.55 12.57 3.27
C VAL A 126 15.38 11.18 2.71
N ARG A 127 14.34 10.47 3.14
CA ARG A 127 14.10 9.05 2.83
C ARG A 127 12.74 8.88 2.14
N PRO A 128 12.51 7.83 1.32
CA PRO A 128 13.41 6.71 1.02
C PRO A 128 14.74 7.12 0.38
N LEU A 129 15.84 6.49 0.81
CA LEU A 129 17.18 6.75 0.28
C LEU A 129 17.30 6.40 -1.21
N SER A 130 16.42 5.51 -1.69
CA SER A 130 16.33 5.11 -3.09
C SER A 130 15.93 6.23 -4.04
N TYR A 131 15.31 7.30 -3.54
CA TYR A 131 15.00 8.49 -4.33
C TYR A 131 16.21 9.40 -4.56
N ASP A 132 17.30 9.19 -3.80
CA ASP A 132 18.53 10.01 -3.87
C ASP A 132 18.24 11.51 -3.95
N THR A 133 17.27 11.98 -3.16
CA THR A 133 16.76 13.35 -3.24
C THR A 133 17.83 14.33 -2.80
N PRO A 134 18.32 15.23 -3.68
CA PRO A 134 19.31 16.22 -3.29
C PRO A 134 18.69 17.27 -2.37
N TYR A 135 19.38 17.57 -1.27
CA TYR A 135 18.96 18.61 -0.33
C TYR A 135 20.16 19.41 0.17
N THR A 136 19.88 20.59 0.70
CA THR A 136 20.87 21.42 1.39
C THR A 136 20.43 21.68 2.82
N VAL A 137 21.40 21.87 3.71
CA VAL A 137 21.18 22.25 5.11
C VAL A 137 21.82 23.60 5.34
N ALA A 138 21.03 24.57 5.81
CA ALA A 138 21.49 25.91 6.17
C ALA A 138 20.91 26.29 7.54
N GLY A 139 21.76 26.34 8.57
CA GLY A 139 21.34 26.64 9.93
C GLY A 139 20.36 25.59 10.46
N ASP A 140 19.11 25.97 10.64
CA ASP A 140 18.00 25.15 11.15
C ASP A 140 17.08 24.60 10.04
N THR A 141 17.43 24.80 8.77
CA THR A 141 16.53 24.53 7.64
C THR A 141 17.12 23.54 6.63
N VAL A 142 16.35 22.52 6.29
CA VAL A 142 16.58 21.63 5.13
C VAL A 142 15.79 22.17 3.94
N THR A 143 16.42 22.32 2.77
CA THR A 143 15.73 22.68 1.52
C THR A 143 16.01 21.68 0.42
N PHE A 144 15.00 21.41 -0.41
CA PHE A 144 15.11 20.52 -1.56
C PHE A 144 14.07 20.88 -2.62
N THR A 145 14.20 20.30 -3.81
CA THR A 145 13.27 20.49 -4.93
C THR A 145 12.66 19.15 -5.32
N LEU A 146 11.37 19.14 -5.62
CA LEU A 146 10.66 17.98 -6.16
C LEU A 146 10.12 18.31 -7.55
N THR A 147 10.38 17.42 -8.51
CA THR A 147 9.88 17.51 -9.89
C THR A 147 8.73 16.54 -10.16
N GLU A 148 8.39 15.70 -9.20
CA GLU A 148 7.29 14.76 -9.26
C GLU A 148 6.77 14.45 -7.84
N PRO A 149 5.49 14.07 -7.70
CA PRO A 149 4.92 13.64 -6.43
C PRO A 149 5.73 12.54 -5.72
N ARG A 150 5.98 12.72 -4.41
CA ARG A 150 6.79 11.81 -3.58
C ARG A 150 6.30 11.82 -2.12
N ASN A 151 6.42 10.67 -1.47
CA ASN A 151 6.27 10.51 -0.02
C ASN A 151 7.64 10.45 0.64
N LEU A 152 7.89 11.29 1.65
CA LEU A 152 9.23 11.46 2.24
C LEU A 152 9.22 11.44 3.77
N SER A 153 10.28 10.90 4.37
CA SER A 153 10.65 11.12 5.78
C SER A 153 11.88 12.05 5.84
N ILE A 154 11.76 13.16 6.57
CA ILE A 154 12.84 14.10 6.85
C ILE A 154 13.25 13.91 8.32
N GLU A 155 14.42 13.31 8.51
CA GLU A 155 14.97 12.98 9.83
C GLU A 155 16.11 13.94 10.14
N ILE A 156 16.05 14.60 11.30
CA ILE A 156 17.03 15.59 11.73
C ILE A 156 17.79 15.05 12.93
N ASN A 157 19.13 15.15 12.89
CA ASN A 157 20.03 14.80 13.98
C ASN A 157 19.84 13.35 14.49
N GLY A 158 19.41 12.43 13.61
CA GLY A 158 19.14 11.02 13.94
C GLY A 158 17.82 10.77 14.69
N GLU A 159 16.97 11.78 14.87
CA GLU A 159 15.65 11.62 15.48
C GLU A 159 14.68 10.98 14.49
N ILE A 160 14.08 9.86 14.89
CA ILE A 160 13.18 9.06 14.06
C ILE A 160 11.73 9.08 14.56
N PHE A 161 11.46 9.55 15.78
CA PHE A 161 10.10 9.63 16.32
C PHE A 161 9.49 10.99 16.08
N ASP A 162 10.22 12.05 16.39
CA ASP A 162 9.84 13.44 16.12
C ASP A 162 10.52 13.94 14.83
N ASN A 163 10.36 13.17 13.75
CA ASN A 163 10.70 13.50 12.37
C ASN A 163 9.47 14.05 11.61
N LEU A 164 9.70 14.59 10.41
CA LEU A 164 8.63 15.05 9.53
C LEU A 164 8.38 14.01 8.44
N GLN A 165 7.13 13.58 8.29
CA GLN A 165 6.65 12.87 7.12
C GLN A 165 5.94 13.86 6.20
N LEU A 166 6.36 13.92 4.94
CA LEU A 166 5.88 14.87 3.95
C LEU A 166 5.27 14.11 2.76
N HIS A 167 3.99 14.33 2.52
CA HIS A 167 3.25 13.75 1.41
C HIS A 167 3.00 14.82 0.36
N ALA A 168 3.78 14.78 -0.71
CA ALA A 168 3.66 15.68 -1.84
C ALA A 168 2.91 14.95 -2.96
N ASN A 169 1.58 15.07 -2.99
CA ASN A 169 0.71 14.23 -3.82
C ASN A 169 0.51 14.83 -5.23
N PRO A 170 0.06 14.04 -6.22
CA PRO A 170 -0.41 14.58 -7.48
C PRO A 170 -1.68 15.42 -7.27
N ILE A 171 -1.80 16.54 -8.01
CA ILE A 171 -3.03 17.34 -8.08
C ILE A 171 -4.23 16.47 -8.47
N GLU A 172 -5.33 16.59 -7.72
CA GLU A 172 -6.61 16.00 -8.08
C GLU A 172 -7.09 16.51 -9.46
N THR A 173 -7.38 15.58 -10.36
CA THR A 173 -7.82 15.88 -11.74
C THR A 173 -9.32 15.66 -11.96
N HIS A 174 -10.00 14.98 -11.03
CA HIS A 174 -11.39 14.55 -11.16
C HIS A 174 -12.16 14.73 -9.84
N VAL A 175 -12.18 15.96 -9.32
CA VAL A 175 -12.98 16.30 -8.13
C VAL A 175 -14.47 16.16 -8.48
N PRO A 176 -15.26 15.37 -7.74
CA PRO A 176 -16.68 15.22 -7.99
C PRO A 176 -17.46 16.50 -7.68
N ASP A 177 -18.58 16.69 -8.38
CA ASP A 177 -19.52 17.77 -8.08
C ASP A 177 -20.16 17.52 -6.69
N ALA A 178 -20.17 18.55 -5.85
CA ALA A 178 -20.75 18.47 -4.50
C ALA A 178 -22.29 18.33 -4.53
N ASP A 179 -22.93 18.73 -5.64
CA ASP A 179 -24.38 18.63 -5.82
C ASP A 179 -24.80 17.32 -6.54
N ASP A 180 -23.83 16.46 -6.90
CA ASP A 180 -24.12 15.15 -7.48
C ASP A 180 -24.85 14.25 -6.46
N PRO A 181 -26.04 13.72 -6.78
CA PRO A 181 -26.81 12.89 -5.84
C PRO A 181 -26.11 11.58 -5.45
N ASP A 182 -25.09 11.15 -6.20
CA ASP A 182 -24.27 9.97 -5.92
C ASP A 182 -23.01 10.29 -5.11
N VAL A 183 -22.83 11.54 -4.69
CA VAL A 183 -21.68 12.00 -3.92
C VAL A 183 -22.09 12.37 -2.48
N ILE A 184 -21.40 11.78 -1.51
CA ILE A 184 -21.43 12.20 -0.10
C ILE A 184 -20.22 13.12 0.09
N TYR A 185 -20.45 14.43 0.02
CA TYR A 185 -19.40 15.44 0.00
C TYR A 185 -19.09 15.99 1.40
N PHE A 186 -17.83 15.94 1.81
CA PHE A 186 -17.30 16.64 2.99
C PHE A 186 -16.29 17.70 2.56
N GLY A 187 -16.66 18.97 2.70
CA GLY A 187 -15.78 20.11 2.44
C GLY A 187 -14.78 20.37 3.58
N PRO A 188 -13.88 21.35 3.43
CA PRO A 188 -12.92 21.71 4.49
C PRO A 188 -13.61 22.00 5.83
N GLY A 189 -13.10 21.41 6.92
CA GLY A 189 -13.72 21.47 8.24
C GLY A 189 -13.57 20.18 9.03
N LEU A 190 -13.91 20.23 10.33
CA LEU A 190 -13.95 19.07 11.21
C LEU A 190 -15.39 18.50 11.23
N HIS A 191 -15.55 17.24 10.86
CA HIS A 191 -16.82 16.55 10.69
C HIS A 191 -16.89 15.29 11.55
N THR A 192 -18.09 14.93 11.94
CA THR A 192 -18.41 13.63 12.55
C THR A 192 -19.78 13.17 12.09
N THR A 193 -20.01 11.85 12.07
CA THR A 193 -21.32 11.25 11.84
C THR A 193 -21.85 10.62 13.12
N THR A 194 -23.13 10.26 13.11
CA THR A 194 -23.77 9.50 14.19
C THR A 194 -22.96 8.23 14.51
N ASP A 195 -22.80 7.95 15.80
CA ASP A 195 -22.05 6.80 16.33
C ASP A 195 -20.59 6.70 15.86
N ASN A 196 -20.02 7.78 15.31
CA ASN A 196 -18.70 7.83 14.68
C ASN A 196 -18.52 6.81 13.54
N VAL A 197 -19.59 6.52 12.79
CA VAL A 197 -19.58 5.60 11.64
C VAL A 197 -20.30 6.21 10.44
N LEU A 198 -19.67 6.18 9.27
CA LEU A 198 -20.27 6.53 7.98
C LEU A 198 -20.48 5.26 7.16
N LYS A 199 -21.72 4.81 7.04
CA LYS A 199 -22.10 3.67 6.18
C LYS A 199 -22.32 4.15 4.75
N VAL A 200 -21.57 3.59 3.81
CA VAL A 200 -21.60 4.00 2.40
C VAL A 200 -22.45 3.02 1.59
N PRO A 201 -23.54 3.46 0.94
CA PRO A 201 -24.34 2.61 0.06
C PRO A 201 -23.61 2.25 -1.25
N SER A 202 -24.06 1.19 -1.92
CA SER A 202 -23.61 0.85 -3.27
C SER A 202 -23.76 2.04 -4.24
N GLY A 203 -22.84 2.16 -5.19
CA GLY A 203 -22.84 3.21 -6.21
C GLY A 203 -22.42 4.60 -5.72
N LYS A 204 -22.23 4.82 -4.41
CA LYS A 204 -21.91 6.14 -3.86
C LYS A 204 -20.40 6.42 -3.83
N THR A 205 -20.06 7.69 -4.03
CA THR A 205 -18.71 8.22 -3.80
C THR A 205 -18.72 9.09 -2.56
N VAL A 206 -17.98 8.71 -1.52
CA VAL A 206 -17.60 9.63 -0.45
C VAL A 206 -16.42 10.46 -0.92
N TYR A 207 -16.56 11.79 -0.89
CA TYR A 207 -15.48 12.71 -1.21
C TYR A 207 -15.07 13.49 0.02
N LEU A 208 -13.82 13.30 0.46
CA LEU A 208 -13.22 14.10 1.53
C LEU A 208 -12.28 15.12 0.91
N ALA A 209 -12.76 16.36 0.76
CA ALA A 209 -11.97 17.44 0.17
C ALA A 209 -10.67 17.68 0.98
N GLY A 210 -9.62 18.18 0.33
CA GLY A 210 -8.43 18.63 1.06
C GLY A 210 -8.76 19.69 2.12
N GLY A 211 -8.31 19.45 3.35
CA GLY A 211 -8.67 20.25 4.53
C GLY A 211 -9.95 19.79 5.24
N ALA A 212 -10.64 18.76 4.74
CA ALA A 212 -11.69 18.06 5.47
C ALA A 212 -11.07 17.04 6.44
N VAL A 213 -11.60 16.97 7.65
CA VAL A 213 -11.21 15.98 8.66
C VAL A 213 -12.47 15.31 9.20
N LEU A 214 -12.57 14.00 9.05
CA LEU A 214 -13.70 13.18 9.51
C LEU A 214 -13.27 12.32 10.70
N THR A 215 -13.99 12.39 11.81
CA THR A 215 -13.70 11.60 13.02
C THR A 215 -14.50 10.30 13.11
N SER A 216 -14.89 9.77 11.95
CA SER A 216 -15.76 8.60 11.84
C SER A 216 -15.12 7.55 10.96
N ARG A 217 -15.34 6.28 11.29
CA ARG A 217 -14.94 5.16 10.41
C ARG A 217 -15.81 5.16 9.16
N VAL A 218 -15.24 4.87 8.00
CA VAL A 218 -16.00 4.70 6.75
C VAL A 218 -16.23 3.20 6.51
N GLU A 219 -17.47 2.80 6.25
CA GLU A 219 -17.87 1.40 6.11
C GLU A 219 -18.50 1.10 4.75
N PHE A 220 -17.93 0.12 4.05
CA PHE A 220 -18.46 -0.55 2.86
C PHE A 220 -18.79 -2.00 3.22
N VAL A 221 -20.03 -2.25 3.65
CA VAL A 221 -20.45 -3.57 4.15
C VAL A 221 -21.63 -4.08 3.32
N ASN A 222 -21.46 -5.21 2.63
CA ASN A 222 -22.46 -5.78 1.69
C ASN A 222 -22.86 -4.80 0.58
N VAL A 223 -21.87 -4.12 -0.01
CA VAL A 223 -22.08 -3.10 -1.06
C VAL A 223 -21.14 -3.30 -2.23
N GLU A 224 -21.48 -2.65 -3.35
CA GLU A 224 -20.66 -2.70 -4.56
C GLU A 224 -20.57 -1.35 -5.28
N ASN A 225 -19.51 -1.19 -6.09
CA ASN A 225 -19.30 -0.03 -6.96
C ASN A 225 -19.27 1.30 -6.18
N ALA A 226 -18.60 1.32 -5.03
CA ALA A 226 -18.58 2.46 -4.12
C ALA A 226 -17.15 2.93 -3.84
N ARG A 227 -16.99 4.21 -3.46
CA ARG A 227 -15.68 4.89 -3.47
C ARG A 227 -15.50 5.78 -2.25
N LEU A 228 -14.27 5.88 -1.73
CA LEU A 228 -13.83 6.90 -0.79
C LEU A 228 -12.59 7.59 -1.39
N ILE A 229 -12.73 8.82 -1.83
CA ILE A 229 -11.65 9.53 -2.54
C ILE A 229 -11.46 10.95 -1.99
N GLY A 230 -10.28 11.52 -2.22
CA GLY A 230 -10.00 12.94 -1.96
C GLY A 230 -8.61 13.17 -1.37
N ARG A 231 -8.47 14.24 -0.58
CA ARG A 231 -7.25 14.62 0.16
C ARG A 231 -7.53 14.90 1.64
N GLY A 232 -8.68 14.44 2.12
CA GLY A 232 -9.11 14.61 3.50
C GLY A 232 -8.51 13.59 4.44
N VAL A 233 -8.76 13.79 5.72
CA VAL A 233 -8.16 13.01 6.82
C VAL A 233 -9.24 12.26 7.59
N LEU A 234 -9.04 10.97 7.83
CA LEU A 234 -9.74 10.23 8.88
C LEU A 234 -8.93 10.38 10.17
N TYR A 235 -9.47 11.07 11.18
CA TYR A 235 -8.71 11.40 12.39
C TYR A 235 -9.38 10.87 13.65
N ASN A 236 -8.64 10.12 14.46
CA ASN A 236 -9.11 9.59 15.75
C ASN A 236 -10.48 8.90 15.65
N SER A 237 -10.73 8.27 14.51
CA SER A 237 -11.89 7.44 14.26
C SER A 237 -11.74 6.09 14.96
N PRO A 238 -12.84 5.36 15.25
CA PRO A 238 -12.78 4.04 15.88
C PRO A 238 -11.85 3.04 15.18
N SER A 239 -11.76 3.12 13.85
CA SER A 239 -10.71 2.61 12.96
C SER A 239 -10.78 3.42 11.64
N GLY A 240 -9.94 3.16 10.64
CA GLY A 240 -9.95 3.94 9.39
C GLY A 240 -11.11 3.59 8.45
N VAL A 241 -10.90 2.58 7.60
CA VAL A 241 -11.89 2.12 6.60
C VAL A 241 -12.17 0.63 6.78
N LEU A 242 -13.45 0.26 6.71
CA LEU A 242 -13.90 -1.13 6.76
C LEU A 242 -14.54 -1.52 5.42
N VAL A 243 -13.99 -2.53 4.77
CA VAL A 243 -14.53 -3.14 3.54
C VAL A 243 -14.84 -4.60 3.86
N GLN A 244 -16.12 -4.97 3.86
CA GLN A 244 -16.56 -6.32 4.19
C GLN A 244 -17.63 -6.81 3.23
N TYR A 245 -17.47 -8.04 2.73
CA TYR A 245 -18.44 -8.67 1.84
C TYR A 245 -18.81 -7.76 0.66
N ALA A 246 -17.83 -7.01 0.17
CA ALA A 246 -18.02 -5.94 -0.79
C ALA A 246 -17.30 -6.25 -2.10
N LYS A 247 -17.72 -5.56 -3.16
CA LYS A 247 -17.16 -5.74 -4.50
C LYS A 247 -16.88 -4.40 -5.17
N ASN A 248 -15.73 -4.27 -5.84
CA ASN A 248 -15.41 -3.07 -6.63
C ASN A 248 -15.44 -1.80 -5.76
N ILE A 249 -14.50 -1.73 -4.80
CA ILE A 249 -14.36 -0.60 -3.87
C ILE A 249 -13.04 0.12 -4.17
N GLU A 250 -13.11 1.44 -4.34
CA GLU A 250 -11.94 2.31 -4.56
C GLU A 250 -11.72 3.22 -3.34
N ILE A 251 -10.51 3.18 -2.77
CA ILE A 251 -10.02 4.09 -1.74
C ILE A 251 -8.82 4.84 -2.34
N ASP A 252 -8.85 6.17 -2.39
CA ASP A 252 -7.84 6.98 -3.12
C ASP A 252 -7.50 8.30 -2.41
N GLY A 253 -6.25 8.46 -1.96
CA GLY A 253 -5.70 9.75 -1.49
C GLY A 253 -5.97 10.12 -0.02
N ILE A 254 -6.46 9.17 0.78
CA ILE A 254 -6.89 9.43 2.16
C ILE A 254 -5.72 9.32 3.15
N LEU A 255 -5.64 10.27 4.08
CA LEU A 255 -4.77 10.16 5.26
C LEU A 255 -5.56 9.58 6.45
N VAL A 256 -5.16 8.41 6.95
CA VAL A 256 -5.66 7.82 8.20
C VAL A 256 -4.70 8.18 9.33
N LEU A 257 -5.15 9.04 10.25
CA LEU A 257 -4.31 9.66 11.26
C LEU A 257 -4.78 9.31 12.68
N ASN A 258 -3.94 8.59 13.41
CA ASN A 258 -4.13 8.22 14.80
C ASN A 258 -5.51 7.58 15.07
N PRO A 259 -5.91 6.51 14.36
CA PRO A 259 -7.15 5.81 14.70
C PRO A 259 -7.13 5.40 16.18
N SER A 260 -8.29 5.46 16.84
CA SER A 260 -8.36 5.22 18.28
C SER A 260 -8.18 3.75 18.65
N SER A 261 -8.44 2.85 17.69
CA SER A 261 -8.21 1.41 17.79
C SER A 261 -8.14 0.76 16.41
N GLY A 262 -7.56 -0.43 16.35
CA GLY A 262 -7.64 -1.31 15.19
C GLY A 262 -6.96 -0.76 13.94
N TYR A 263 -7.46 -1.26 12.81
CA TYR A 263 -6.78 -1.20 11.52
C TYR A 263 -7.05 0.10 10.76
N SER A 264 -6.08 0.52 9.96
CA SER A 264 -6.24 1.68 9.09
C SER A 264 -7.16 1.34 7.91
N VAL A 265 -7.02 0.14 7.33
CA VAL A 265 -8.00 -0.44 6.41
C VAL A 265 -8.17 -1.92 6.69
N THR A 266 -9.41 -2.39 6.70
CA THR A 266 -9.75 -3.82 6.76
C THR A 266 -10.44 -4.22 5.47
N VAL A 267 -9.98 -5.29 4.83
CA VAL A 267 -10.62 -5.91 3.66
C VAL A 267 -10.97 -7.34 4.01
N GLY A 268 -12.22 -7.57 4.40
CA GLY A 268 -12.75 -8.88 4.79
C GLY A 268 -13.65 -9.47 3.72
N GLN A 269 -13.33 -10.69 3.28
CA GLN A 269 -14.11 -11.48 2.32
C GLN A 269 -14.70 -10.66 1.17
N SER A 270 -13.85 -9.88 0.51
CA SER A 270 -14.23 -8.91 -0.52
C SER A 270 -13.47 -9.15 -1.82
N LYS A 271 -13.98 -8.57 -2.92
CA LYS A 271 -13.44 -8.77 -4.26
C LYS A 271 -13.22 -7.45 -5.00
N GLN A 272 -12.13 -7.33 -5.79
CA GLN A 272 -11.85 -6.13 -6.58
C GLN A 272 -11.79 -4.87 -5.70
N VAL A 273 -10.85 -4.85 -4.75
CA VAL A 273 -10.62 -3.69 -3.88
C VAL A 273 -9.35 -2.99 -4.33
N THR A 274 -9.40 -1.68 -4.51
CA THR A 274 -8.25 -0.87 -4.90
C THR A 274 -8.01 0.22 -3.87
N ILE A 275 -6.81 0.25 -3.31
CA ILE A 275 -6.35 1.23 -2.31
C ILE A 275 -5.14 1.94 -2.91
N ARG A 276 -5.26 3.25 -3.14
CA ARG A 276 -4.21 4.07 -3.76
C ARG A 276 -3.90 5.31 -2.95
N ASP A 277 -2.62 5.68 -2.93
CA ASP A 277 -2.14 6.94 -2.34
C ASP A 277 -2.69 7.16 -0.91
N LEU A 278 -2.81 6.06 -0.14
CA LEU A 278 -3.27 6.09 1.24
C LEU A 278 -2.07 6.22 2.17
N HIS A 279 -2.15 7.14 3.12
CA HIS A 279 -1.13 7.32 4.15
C HIS A 279 -1.72 6.97 5.52
N SER A 280 -0.94 6.30 6.36
CA SER A 280 -1.43 5.76 7.63
C SER A 280 -0.43 5.98 8.76
N TYR A 281 -0.95 6.39 9.91
CA TYR A 281 -0.20 6.64 11.14
C TYR A 281 -0.95 6.14 12.36
N SER A 282 -0.34 5.22 13.11
CA SER A 282 -0.94 4.65 14.31
C SER A 282 0.08 4.49 15.45
N ALA A 283 -0.44 4.48 16.68
CA ALA A 283 0.35 4.21 17.89
C ALA A 283 -0.36 3.31 18.91
N GLY A 284 -1.55 2.82 18.55
CA GLY A 284 -2.43 2.04 19.40
C GLY A 284 -2.05 0.56 19.44
N GLN A 285 -2.71 -0.19 20.31
CA GLN A 285 -2.68 -1.64 20.28
C GLN A 285 -3.44 -2.14 19.04
N TRP A 286 -2.87 -3.10 18.30
CA TRP A 286 -3.39 -3.53 16.99
C TRP A 286 -3.52 -2.35 16.02
N GLY A 287 -2.49 -1.51 16.01
CA GLY A 287 -2.44 -0.31 15.19
C GLY A 287 -2.06 -0.61 13.74
N ASP A 288 -2.59 -1.67 13.15
CA ASP A 288 -2.18 -2.15 11.85
C ASP A 288 -2.54 -1.13 10.73
N GLY A 289 -1.85 -1.26 9.62
CA GLY A 289 -2.10 -0.54 8.37
C GLY A 289 -3.26 -1.19 7.63
N ILE A 290 -2.95 -1.98 6.61
CA ILE A 290 -3.93 -2.64 5.76
C ILE A 290 -3.94 -4.15 6.02
N ASP A 291 -5.10 -4.65 6.45
CA ASP A 291 -5.32 -6.07 6.71
C ASP A 291 -6.28 -6.65 5.67
N ILE A 292 -5.89 -7.77 5.07
CA ILE A 292 -6.67 -8.52 4.10
C ILE A 292 -7.04 -9.87 4.72
N PHE A 293 -8.33 -10.23 4.68
CA PHE A 293 -8.87 -11.51 5.14
C PHE A 293 -9.71 -12.14 4.03
N SER A 294 -9.39 -13.37 3.64
CA SER A 294 -10.18 -14.21 2.71
C SER A 294 -10.71 -13.47 1.46
N SER A 295 -9.89 -12.60 0.88
CA SER A 295 -10.28 -11.68 -0.20
C SER A 295 -9.52 -11.93 -1.49
N GLU A 296 -10.07 -11.45 -2.61
CA GLU A 296 -9.49 -11.67 -3.93
C GLU A 296 -9.44 -10.41 -4.81
N ASP A 297 -8.44 -10.35 -5.70
CA ASP A 297 -8.26 -9.26 -6.65
C ASP A 297 -8.10 -7.89 -5.94
N VAL A 298 -7.09 -7.80 -5.06
CA VAL A 298 -6.81 -6.58 -4.28
C VAL A 298 -5.55 -5.90 -4.78
N LEU A 299 -5.66 -4.60 -5.09
CA LEU A 299 -4.55 -3.74 -5.47
C LEU A 299 -4.29 -2.70 -4.38
N ILE A 300 -3.06 -2.66 -3.87
CA ILE A 300 -2.52 -1.63 -2.98
C ILE A 300 -1.38 -0.93 -3.74
N ASP A 301 -1.51 0.37 -4.01
CA ASP A 301 -0.58 1.10 -4.88
C ASP A 301 -0.21 2.48 -4.29
N GLY A 302 1.07 2.76 -4.10
CA GLY A 302 1.51 4.10 -3.70
C GLY A 302 1.29 4.43 -2.23
N VAL A 303 1.14 3.44 -1.35
CA VAL A 303 0.78 3.70 0.06
C VAL A 303 1.99 4.05 0.92
N TRP A 304 1.75 4.81 1.98
CA TRP A 304 2.71 5.05 3.07
C TRP A 304 2.16 4.54 4.39
N MET A 305 2.92 3.69 5.07
CA MET A 305 2.52 3.10 6.34
C MET A 305 3.57 3.39 7.40
N ARG A 306 3.19 4.12 8.44
CA ARG A 306 3.94 4.19 9.69
C ARG A 306 3.05 3.73 10.85
N ASN A 307 3.14 2.45 11.15
CA ASN A 307 2.16 1.78 11.99
C ASN A 307 2.82 1.14 13.22
N SER A 308 2.10 1.13 14.34
CA SER A 308 2.56 0.49 15.58
C SER A 308 2.30 -1.00 15.65
N ASP A 309 1.88 -1.59 14.54
CA ASP A 309 1.70 -3.02 14.31
C ASP A 309 1.94 -3.26 12.80
N ASP A 310 1.40 -4.32 12.22
CA ASP A 310 1.65 -4.68 10.82
C ASP A 310 1.30 -3.56 9.84
N CYS A 311 2.18 -3.23 8.90
CA CYS A 311 1.87 -2.26 7.85
C CYS A 311 0.95 -2.89 6.79
N ILE A 312 1.29 -4.09 6.34
CA ILE A 312 0.50 -4.90 5.41
C ILE A 312 0.40 -6.31 5.97
N ALA A 313 -0.83 -6.75 6.24
CA ALA A 313 -1.13 -8.08 6.74
C ALA A 313 -2.06 -8.84 5.79
N ILE A 314 -1.72 -10.08 5.47
CA ILE A 314 -2.50 -10.95 4.58
C ILE A 314 -2.81 -12.26 5.29
N TYR A 315 -4.10 -12.45 5.57
CA TYR A 315 -4.67 -13.53 6.36
C TYR A 315 -5.79 -14.22 5.58
N THR A 316 -6.09 -15.48 5.90
CA THR A 316 -7.32 -16.13 5.40
C THR A 316 -8.40 -15.99 6.47
N HIS A 317 -8.95 -17.10 6.97
CA HIS A 317 -10.01 -17.11 7.94
C HIS A 317 -9.65 -16.38 9.24
N ARG A 318 -10.54 -15.47 9.61
CA ARG A 318 -10.62 -14.87 10.94
C ARG A 318 -12.05 -14.44 11.19
N TRP A 319 -12.57 -14.74 12.38
CA TRP A 319 -13.95 -14.44 12.77
C TRP A 319 -14.95 -15.03 11.76
N ASP A 320 -15.75 -14.19 11.10
CA ASP A 320 -16.78 -14.60 10.15
C ASP A 320 -16.31 -14.57 8.69
N TYR A 321 -15.03 -14.27 8.43
CA TYR A 321 -14.46 -14.33 7.08
C TYR A 321 -13.97 -15.74 6.78
N TYR A 322 -14.34 -16.28 5.62
CA TYR A 322 -13.98 -17.62 5.19
C TYR A 322 -13.54 -17.61 3.73
N GLY A 323 -12.58 -18.47 3.41
CA GLY A 323 -12.10 -18.71 2.05
C GLY A 323 -10.64 -18.32 1.85
N ASP A 324 -10.16 -18.67 0.66
CA ASP A 324 -8.79 -18.38 0.23
C ASP A 324 -8.51 -16.88 0.11
N VAL A 325 -7.22 -16.54 0.07
CA VAL A 325 -6.75 -15.26 -0.46
C VAL A 325 -6.08 -15.51 -1.81
N ARG A 326 -6.44 -14.71 -2.82
CA ARG A 326 -5.82 -14.81 -4.15
C ARG A 326 -5.63 -13.47 -4.85
N ASN A 327 -4.57 -13.36 -5.64
CA ASN A 327 -4.31 -12.23 -6.54
C ASN A 327 -4.20 -10.89 -5.80
N ILE A 328 -3.24 -10.81 -4.87
CA ILE A 328 -2.97 -9.59 -4.12
C ILE A 328 -1.73 -8.92 -4.68
N THR A 329 -1.85 -7.65 -5.06
CA THR A 329 -0.72 -6.85 -5.53
C THR A 329 -0.49 -5.66 -4.62
N VAL A 330 0.73 -5.52 -4.11
CA VAL A 330 1.20 -4.37 -3.35
C VAL A 330 2.37 -3.74 -4.11
N ARG A 331 2.27 -2.46 -4.47
CA ARG A 331 3.37 -1.82 -5.21
C ARG A 331 3.55 -0.34 -4.94
N ASN A 332 4.75 0.14 -5.28
CA ASN A 332 5.13 1.56 -5.19
C ASN A 332 4.98 2.13 -3.77
N SER A 333 5.19 1.30 -2.75
CA SER A 333 4.83 1.60 -1.36
C SER A 333 6.04 1.86 -0.48
N THR A 334 5.82 2.59 0.63
CA THR A 334 6.82 2.79 1.67
C THR A 334 6.29 2.37 3.03
N LEU A 335 7.05 1.51 3.72
CA LEU A 335 6.61 0.83 4.94
C LEU A 335 7.57 1.11 6.10
N TRP A 336 7.02 1.41 7.26
CA TRP A 336 7.73 1.67 8.51
C TRP A 336 6.93 1.05 9.66
N ALA A 337 7.39 -0.11 10.14
CA ALA A 337 6.75 -0.77 11.28
C ALA A 337 7.45 -0.35 12.59
N ASP A 338 6.72 0.32 13.47
CA ASP A 338 7.24 0.79 14.75
C ASP A 338 7.38 -0.33 15.80
N VAL A 339 6.65 -1.44 15.62
CA VAL A 339 6.64 -2.59 16.55
C VAL A 339 6.60 -3.95 15.85
N ALA A 340 5.78 -4.15 14.81
CA ALA A 340 5.59 -5.47 14.20
C ALA A 340 6.21 -5.52 12.79
N HIS A 341 5.44 -5.90 11.76
CA HIS A 341 5.98 -6.21 10.44
C HIS A 341 5.68 -5.15 9.39
N PRO A 342 6.65 -4.81 8.51
CA PRO A 342 6.35 -4.17 7.24
C PRO A 342 5.42 -5.05 6.39
N ILE A 343 5.72 -6.35 6.26
CA ILE A 343 4.92 -7.31 5.49
C ILE A 343 4.76 -8.59 6.32
N ASN A 344 3.50 -8.96 6.61
CA ASN A 344 3.14 -10.21 7.28
C ASN A 344 2.11 -10.98 6.43
N VAL A 345 2.37 -12.26 6.19
CA VAL A 345 1.50 -13.13 5.40
C VAL A 345 1.37 -14.49 6.06
N GLY A 346 0.16 -14.90 6.39
CA GLY A 346 -0.10 -16.19 7.04
C GLY A 346 -0.77 -16.01 8.39
N THR A 347 -0.21 -16.55 9.45
CA THR A 347 -0.74 -16.50 10.82
C THR A 347 -2.14 -17.10 10.97
N HIS A 348 -3.22 -16.47 10.49
CA HIS A 348 -4.59 -16.91 10.70
C HIS A 348 -5.17 -17.67 9.50
N GLY A 349 -5.88 -18.76 9.80
CA GLY A 349 -6.62 -19.57 8.82
C GLY A 349 -7.60 -20.54 9.46
N ASN A 350 -8.08 -21.51 8.67
CA ASN A 350 -9.14 -22.43 9.07
C ASN A 350 -8.68 -23.90 9.06
N THR A 351 -8.48 -24.46 10.24
CA THR A 351 -8.11 -25.88 10.39
C THR A 351 -9.17 -26.84 9.86
N ASP A 352 -10.44 -26.55 10.07
CA ASP A 352 -11.54 -27.46 9.70
C ASP A 352 -11.80 -27.48 8.19
N ALA A 353 -11.53 -26.36 7.52
CA ALA A 353 -11.59 -26.22 6.07
C ALA A 353 -10.32 -25.50 5.54
N PRO A 354 -9.19 -26.22 5.39
CA PRO A 354 -7.89 -25.62 5.08
C PRO A 354 -7.85 -24.76 3.82
N GLU A 355 -7.40 -23.52 3.99
CA GLU A 355 -7.38 -22.49 2.95
C GLU A 355 -6.00 -22.36 2.28
N THR A 356 -5.98 -21.61 1.19
CA THR A 356 -4.79 -21.22 0.45
C THR A 356 -4.62 -19.70 0.44
N ILE A 357 -3.38 -19.24 0.58
CA ILE A 357 -2.95 -17.89 0.20
C ILE A 357 -2.11 -18.02 -1.06
N GLU A 358 -2.56 -17.45 -2.19
CA GLU A 358 -1.84 -17.59 -3.45
C GLU A 358 -1.79 -16.36 -4.36
N ASN A 359 -0.77 -16.34 -5.23
CA ASN A 359 -0.57 -15.31 -6.26
C ASN A 359 -0.43 -13.92 -5.64
N LEU A 360 0.62 -13.76 -4.83
CA LEU A 360 0.97 -12.49 -4.20
C LEU A 360 2.07 -11.80 -4.98
N VAL A 361 1.95 -10.50 -5.24
CA VAL A 361 2.97 -9.69 -5.90
C VAL A 361 3.27 -8.46 -5.07
N PHE A 362 4.46 -8.40 -4.50
CA PHE A 362 5.03 -7.22 -3.85
C PHE A 362 6.09 -6.64 -4.77
N SER A 363 5.95 -5.40 -5.18
CA SER A 363 6.88 -4.80 -6.16
C SER A 363 7.19 -3.34 -5.89
N ASN A 364 8.45 -2.93 -6.07
CA ASN A 364 8.87 -1.55 -5.85
C ASN A 364 8.46 -1.03 -4.46
N ILE A 365 9.01 -1.63 -3.40
CA ILE A 365 8.74 -1.25 -2.00
C ILE A 365 10.02 -0.81 -1.28
N ASP A 366 9.93 0.33 -0.58
CA ASP A 366 10.95 0.78 0.36
C ASP A 366 10.51 0.48 1.80
N ILE A 367 11.30 -0.31 2.52
CA ILE A 367 11.10 -0.58 3.94
C ILE A 367 12.10 0.29 4.71
N LEU A 368 11.57 1.29 5.41
CA LEU A 368 12.37 2.30 6.12
C LEU A 368 12.72 1.86 7.54
N ASP A 369 11.86 1.08 8.19
CA ASP A 369 12.13 0.62 9.54
C ASP A 369 11.30 -0.62 9.87
N HIS A 370 11.82 -1.37 10.83
CA HIS A 370 11.30 -2.63 11.32
C HIS A 370 11.76 -2.83 12.77
N ARG A 371 10.85 -3.25 13.64
CA ARG A 371 11.17 -3.40 15.06
C ARG A 371 10.38 -4.49 15.79
N GLU A 372 10.42 -5.71 15.27
CA GLU A 372 9.74 -6.88 15.87
C GLU A 372 10.68 -7.66 16.83
N PRO A 373 10.42 -7.64 18.15
CA PRO A 373 11.23 -8.37 19.13
C PRO A 373 10.90 -9.86 19.25
N GLN A 374 9.73 -10.34 18.81
CA GLN A 374 9.30 -11.74 18.97
C GLN A 374 9.99 -12.64 17.94
N MET A 375 10.87 -13.54 18.40
CA MET A 375 11.73 -14.38 17.54
C MET A 375 10.98 -15.14 16.42
N ASP A 376 9.79 -15.65 16.73
CA ASP A 376 8.99 -16.41 15.77
C ASP A 376 8.39 -15.55 14.63
N TYR A 377 8.42 -14.23 14.79
CA TYR A 377 7.74 -13.28 13.93
C TYR A 377 8.68 -12.25 13.28
N GLN A 378 9.96 -12.14 13.69
CA GLN A 378 10.85 -11.00 13.36
C GLN A 378 11.12 -10.61 11.89
N GLY A 379 10.47 -11.12 10.84
CA GLY A 379 10.77 -10.78 9.45
C GLY A 379 10.28 -9.39 9.00
N CYS A 380 11.10 -8.63 8.28
CA CYS A 380 10.64 -7.51 7.45
C CYS A 380 9.68 -8.03 6.38
N ILE A 381 10.03 -9.18 5.80
CA ILE A 381 9.16 -10.04 5.01
C ILE A 381 8.90 -11.30 5.87
N ALA A 382 7.72 -11.36 6.49
CA ALA A 382 7.28 -12.48 7.30
C ALA A 382 6.25 -13.33 6.54
N LEU A 383 6.58 -14.61 6.31
CA LEU A 383 5.73 -15.61 5.69
C LEU A 383 5.52 -16.75 6.69
N ASN A 384 4.36 -16.81 7.32
CA ASN A 384 4.12 -17.67 8.47
C ASN A 384 2.77 -18.42 8.44
N PRO A 385 2.44 -19.19 7.37
CA PRO A 385 1.17 -19.90 7.31
C PRO A 385 1.01 -20.85 8.50
N GLY A 386 -0.03 -20.62 9.31
CA GLY A 386 -0.53 -21.49 10.36
C GLY A 386 -1.96 -21.94 10.04
N ASP A 387 -2.62 -22.64 10.97
CA ASP A 387 -4.04 -23.05 10.83
C ASP A 387 -4.34 -23.82 9.54
N SER A 388 -3.46 -24.74 9.16
CA SER A 388 -3.56 -25.54 7.93
C SER A 388 -3.53 -24.72 6.63
N ASN A 389 -3.17 -23.44 6.67
CA ASN A 389 -2.99 -22.66 5.45
C ASN A 389 -1.82 -23.17 4.61
N LEU A 390 -1.98 -23.11 3.29
CA LEU A 390 -0.90 -23.28 2.32
C LEU A 390 -0.59 -21.93 1.68
N LEU A 391 0.66 -21.47 1.78
CA LEU A 391 1.14 -20.31 1.02
C LEU A 391 1.76 -20.79 -0.30
N LYS A 392 1.32 -20.25 -1.43
CA LYS A 392 1.95 -20.56 -2.72
C LYS A 392 2.04 -19.39 -3.70
N ASN A 393 3.06 -19.39 -4.56
CA ASN A 393 3.26 -18.38 -5.61
C ASN A 393 3.30 -16.94 -5.07
N ALA A 394 4.29 -16.66 -4.21
CA ALA A 394 4.55 -15.31 -3.72
C ALA A 394 5.78 -14.71 -4.42
N ARG A 395 5.62 -13.52 -4.99
CA ARG A 395 6.67 -12.78 -5.68
C ARG A 395 6.98 -11.48 -4.96
N PHE A 396 8.25 -11.25 -4.68
CA PHE A 396 8.79 -10.00 -4.17
C PHE A 396 9.81 -9.51 -5.18
N GLN A 397 9.64 -8.30 -5.71
CA GLN A 397 10.57 -7.73 -6.67
C GLN A 397 10.88 -6.27 -6.39
N ASP A 398 12.12 -5.86 -6.62
CA ASP A 398 12.55 -4.47 -6.40
C ASP A 398 12.19 -4.01 -4.98
N ILE A 399 12.76 -4.68 -3.98
CA ILE A 399 12.51 -4.38 -2.56
C ILE A 399 13.79 -3.82 -1.95
N ARG A 400 13.68 -2.65 -1.31
CA ARG A 400 14.83 -1.95 -0.73
C ARG A 400 14.58 -1.79 0.76
N VAL A 401 15.40 -2.48 1.55
CA VAL A 401 15.32 -2.45 3.00
C VAL A 401 16.48 -1.61 3.51
N GLU A 402 16.15 -0.49 4.12
CA GLU A 402 17.13 0.35 4.80
C GLU A 402 17.49 -0.22 6.17
N ASP A 403 18.43 0.41 6.87
CA ASP A 403 18.75 0.01 8.24
C ASP A 403 17.54 0.20 9.16
N PHE A 404 17.25 -0.82 9.94
CA PHE A 404 16.07 -0.88 10.81
C PHE A 404 16.47 -1.13 12.27
N ARG A 405 15.57 -0.92 13.22
CA ARG A 405 15.93 -1.00 14.65
C ARG A 405 16.10 -2.41 15.21
N TRP A 406 15.23 -3.36 14.85
CA TRP A 406 15.28 -4.71 15.39
C TRP A 406 14.51 -5.70 14.51
N GLY A 407 15.14 -6.82 14.16
CA GLY A 407 14.44 -7.95 13.52
C GLY A 407 15.31 -8.66 12.49
N GLN A 408 14.67 -9.35 11.57
CA GLN A 408 15.26 -10.16 10.51
C GLN A 408 14.86 -9.61 9.16
N LEU A 409 15.71 -9.77 8.15
CA LEU A 409 15.33 -9.41 6.78
C LEU A 409 14.19 -10.30 6.28
N ILE A 410 14.31 -11.61 6.54
CA ILE A 410 13.35 -12.63 6.12
C ILE A 410 13.04 -13.56 7.28
N ASN A 411 11.75 -13.85 7.48
CA ASN A 411 11.29 -14.93 8.33
C ASN A 411 10.25 -15.75 7.57
N MET A 412 10.63 -16.94 7.13
CA MET A 412 9.71 -17.91 6.53
C MET A 412 9.57 -19.09 7.47
N ARG A 413 8.36 -19.36 7.94
CA ARG A 413 8.11 -20.41 8.91
C ARG A 413 6.78 -21.10 8.63
N VAL A 414 6.80 -22.42 8.53
CA VAL A 414 5.54 -23.17 8.64
C VAL A 414 5.12 -23.17 10.10
N MET A 415 4.08 -22.39 10.42
CA MET A 415 3.83 -21.92 11.77
C MET A 415 2.90 -22.86 12.53
N TYR A 416 3.27 -23.11 13.80
CA TYR A 416 2.34 -23.60 14.81
C TYR A 416 2.65 -22.91 16.14
N ASN A 417 2.00 -21.78 16.37
CA ASN A 417 2.02 -21.09 17.65
C ASN A 417 0.64 -21.20 18.31
N THR A 418 0.52 -21.99 19.37
CA THR A 418 -0.78 -22.27 20.03
C THR A 418 -1.49 -21.03 20.58
N LYS A 419 -0.81 -19.88 20.68
CA LYS A 419 -1.44 -18.58 21.00
C LYS A 419 -2.33 -18.07 19.88
N TYR A 420 -1.96 -18.31 18.62
CA TYR A 420 -2.62 -17.76 17.44
C TYR A 420 -3.17 -18.82 16.49
N ASN A 421 -2.70 -20.06 16.62
CA ASN A 421 -3.00 -21.18 15.75
C ASN A 421 -3.61 -22.36 16.50
N THR A 422 -4.56 -22.98 15.84
CA THR A 422 -5.25 -24.22 16.18
C THR A 422 -4.63 -25.44 15.50
N SER A 423 -3.92 -25.26 14.37
CA SER A 423 -3.14 -26.31 13.73
C SER A 423 -1.91 -25.75 13.02
N ILE A 424 -1.07 -26.64 12.53
CA ILE A 424 0.08 -26.28 11.74
C ILE A 424 -0.29 -25.91 10.29
N GLY A 425 0.41 -24.96 9.68
CA GLY A 425 0.30 -24.69 8.25
C GLY A 425 0.73 -25.86 7.37
N ARG A 426 0.19 -25.96 6.16
CA ARG A 426 0.49 -27.02 5.19
C ARG A 426 1.82 -26.85 4.45
N GLY A 427 2.40 -25.65 4.46
CA GLY A 427 3.69 -25.39 3.83
C GLY A 427 3.79 -24.02 3.17
N ILE A 428 4.96 -23.77 2.61
CA ILE A 428 5.28 -22.64 1.75
C ILE A 428 5.85 -23.20 0.45
N ASP A 429 5.27 -22.87 -0.70
CA ASP A 429 5.74 -23.38 -2.00
C ASP A 429 5.78 -22.31 -3.09
N GLY A 430 6.97 -22.06 -3.64
CA GLY A 430 7.13 -21.11 -4.75
C GLY A 430 7.17 -19.67 -4.27
N VAL A 431 8.32 -19.29 -3.69
CA VAL A 431 8.62 -17.91 -3.33
C VAL A 431 9.74 -17.40 -4.23
N TYR A 432 9.48 -16.33 -4.98
CA TYR A 432 10.46 -15.71 -5.86
C TYR A 432 10.78 -14.30 -5.39
N ILE A 433 12.03 -14.08 -4.99
CA ILE A 433 12.54 -12.82 -4.47
C ILE A 433 13.58 -12.32 -5.45
N LYS A 434 13.25 -11.26 -6.18
CA LYS A 434 14.09 -10.66 -7.22
C LYS A 434 14.50 -9.25 -6.79
N ASP A 435 15.76 -8.88 -6.99
CA ASP A 435 16.20 -7.49 -6.79
C ASP A 435 15.89 -6.99 -5.35
N LEU A 436 16.19 -7.83 -4.34
CA LEU A 436 16.09 -7.48 -2.91
C LEU A 436 17.44 -6.95 -2.42
N SER A 437 17.44 -5.74 -1.86
CA SER A 437 18.62 -5.14 -1.24
C SER A 437 18.38 -4.82 0.24
N TYR A 438 19.35 -5.14 1.11
CA TYR A 438 19.41 -4.66 2.49
C TYR A 438 20.68 -3.84 2.71
N ASN A 439 20.54 -2.63 3.24
CA ASN A 439 21.65 -1.74 3.60
C ASN A 439 21.52 -1.29 5.06
N GLY A 440 22.14 -2.03 5.97
CA GLY A 440 22.08 -1.77 7.40
C GLY A 440 22.97 -2.69 8.25
N THR A 441 22.98 -2.47 9.56
CA THR A 441 23.87 -3.16 10.51
C THR A 441 23.14 -3.89 11.63
N HIS A 442 21.81 -3.81 11.69
CA HIS A 442 21.01 -4.29 12.82
C HIS A 442 20.18 -5.54 12.54
N ALA A 443 20.24 -6.09 11.32
CA ALA A 443 19.53 -7.34 11.02
C ALA A 443 20.09 -8.52 11.83
N ASN A 444 19.21 -9.16 12.59
CA ASN A 444 19.40 -10.51 13.09
C ASN A 444 19.44 -11.51 11.92
N PRO A 445 20.04 -12.69 12.11
CA PRO A 445 20.04 -13.73 11.10
C PRO A 445 18.62 -14.09 10.65
N SER A 446 18.41 -14.18 9.33
CA SER A 446 17.11 -14.57 8.76
C SER A 446 16.77 -16.02 9.10
N ILE A 447 15.49 -16.38 9.12
CA ILE A 447 15.02 -17.73 9.45
C ILE A 447 14.18 -18.29 8.32
N MET A 448 14.45 -19.55 7.95
CA MET A 448 13.63 -20.38 7.07
C MET A 448 13.44 -21.74 7.74
N VAL A 449 12.23 -22.06 8.20
CA VAL A 449 11.97 -23.28 8.97
C VAL A 449 10.68 -23.95 8.50
N GLY A 450 10.81 -25.08 7.81
CA GLY A 450 9.71 -26.03 7.64
C GLY A 450 9.51 -26.82 8.93
N TYR A 451 8.34 -27.44 9.13
CA TYR A 451 8.07 -28.14 10.38
C TYR A 451 8.46 -29.61 10.34
N ASP A 452 8.09 -30.30 9.26
CA ASP A 452 8.50 -31.67 8.94
C ASP A 452 8.55 -31.87 7.41
N ALA A 453 8.74 -33.10 6.95
CA ALA A 453 8.84 -33.41 5.52
C ALA A 453 7.54 -33.13 4.73
N ASP A 454 6.39 -33.24 5.37
CA ASP A 454 5.07 -33.01 4.76
C ASP A 454 4.68 -31.52 4.82
N HIS A 455 5.20 -30.79 5.81
CA HIS A 455 4.97 -29.37 6.09
C HIS A 455 6.22 -28.53 5.80
N ALA A 456 6.77 -28.69 4.59
CA ALA A 456 8.05 -28.11 4.20
C ALA A 456 7.94 -26.71 3.56
N ILE A 457 9.08 -26.02 3.49
CA ILE A 457 9.29 -24.83 2.66
C ILE A 457 9.98 -25.30 1.37
N LYS A 458 9.38 -25.03 0.21
CA LYS A 458 9.81 -25.54 -1.08
C LYS A 458 9.97 -24.41 -2.10
N ASN A 459 10.93 -24.58 -2.99
CA ASN A 459 11.07 -23.78 -4.22
C ASN A 459 11.20 -22.27 -3.94
N VAL A 460 12.13 -21.91 -3.05
CA VAL A 460 12.49 -20.50 -2.78
C VAL A 460 13.61 -20.08 -3.72
N THR A 461 13.41 -19.05 -4.51
CA THR A 461 14.42 -18.51 -5.43
C THR A 461 14.72 -17.07 -5.08
N PHE A 462 15.97 -16.82 -4.70
CA PHE A 462 16.56 -15.49 -4.65
C PHE A 462 17.25 -15.21 -5.97
N GLN A 463 16.96 -14.07 -6.58
CA GLN A 463 17.70 -13.57 -7.74
C GLN A 463 18.15 -12.15 -7.48
N ASN A 464 19.45 -11.90 -7.65
CA ASN A 464 20.05 -10.59 -7.40
C ASN A 464 19.80 -10.07 -5.97
N LEU A 465 20.00 -10.94 -4.96
CA LEU A 465 20.01 -10.56 -3.55
C LEU A 465 21.31 -9.80 -3.22
N VAL A 466 21.19 -8.62 -2.64
CA VAL A 466 22.33 -7.78 -2.23
C VAL A 466 22.22 -7.41 -0.75
N ILE A 467 23.23 -7.73 0.05
CA ILE A 467 23.30 -7.38 1.47
C ILE A 467 24.55 -6.55 1.70
N ASN A 468 24.40 -5.28 2.09
CA ASN A 468 25.50 -4.35 2.35
C ASN A 468 26.53 -4.31 1.20
N GLY A 469 26.03 -4.17 -0.03
CA GLY A 469 26.85 -4.14 -1.25
C GLY A 469 27.38 -5.52 -1.72
N LYS A 470 27.14 -6.60 -0.97
CA LYS A 470 27.57 -7.95 -1.32
C LYS A 470 26.44 -8.72 -1.99
N ALA A 471 26.64 -9.10 -3.26
CA ALA A 471 25.74 -9.99 -3.97
C ALA A 471 25.84 -11.43 -3.41
N ILE A 472 24.70 -12.04 -3.13
CA ILE A 472 24.57 -13.43 -2.66
C ILE A 472 23.98 -14.27 -3.79
N ALA A 473 24.85 -14.93 -4.56
CA ALA A 473 24.47 -15.64 -5.77
C ALA A 473 25.51 -16.69 -6.17
N ASN A 474 25.14 -17.58 -7.08
CA ASN A 474 26.07 -18.48 -7.76
C ASN A 474 27.31 -17.73 -8.28
N GLY A 475 28.47 -18.39 -8.16
CA GLY A 475 29.76 -17.81 -8.56
C GLY A 475 30.39 -16.87 -7.52
N MET A 476 29.70 -16.52 -6.42
CA MET A 476 30.31 -15.75 -5.35
C MET A 476 31.47 -16.51 -4.68
N LYS A 477 32.52 -15.79 -4.28
CA LYS A 477 33.62 -16.37 -3.50
C LYS A 477 33.16 -16.65 -2.07
N LYS A 478 33.20 -17.92 -1.65
CA LYS A 478 32.95 -18.36 -0.27
C LYS A 478 33.78 -19.61 0.06
N PRO A 479 34.04 -19.91 1.35
CA PRO A 479 34.65 -21.18 1.73
C PRO A 479 33.78 -22.36 1.27
N GLY A 480 34.42 -23.47 0.89
CA GLY A 480 33.71 -24.63 0.34
C GLY A 480 32.71 -25.29 1.29
N TRP A 481 32.92 -25.14 2.61
CA TRP A 481 32.03 -25.69 3.64
C TRP A 481 30.92 -24.72 4.08
N TYR A 482 30.89 -23.49 3.56
CA TYR A 482 29.80 -22.54 3.80
C TYR A 482 28.66 -22.81 2.81
N ARG A 483 27.42 -22.72 3.26
CA ARG A 483 26.22 -22.66 2.43
C ARG A 483 25.97 -21.22 1.95
N PHE A 484 24.94 -20.99 1.15
CA PHE A 484 24.57 -19.63 0.72
C PHE A 484 23.89 -18.86 1.84
N GLU A 485 23.12 -19.57 2.66
CA GLU A 485 22.45 -19.07 3.86
C GLU A 485 23.46 -18.47 4.84
N ASP A 486 24.64 -19.09 5.00
CA ASP A 486 25.73 -18.55 5.83
C ASP A 486 26.24 -17.18 5.33
N MET A 487 26.07 -16.89 4.03
CA MET A 487 26.49 -15.63 3.41
C MET A 487 25.40 -14.55 3.47
N MET A 488 24.13 -14.94 3.61
CA MET A 488 22.94 -14.11 3.86
C MET A 488 22.70 -13.86 5.37
N PRO A 489 23.65 -14.21 6.24
CA PRO A 489 23.39 -14.83 7.55
C PRO A 489 21.95 -15.30 7.78
N ALA A 490 21.66 -16.56 7.46
CA ALA A 490 20.35 -17.18 7.64
C ALA A 490 20.46 -18.60 8.21
N TYR A 491 19.44 -19.03 8.95
CA TYR A 491 19.25 -20.42 9.35
C TYR A 491 18.15 -21.06 8.50
N ALA A 492 18.47 -22.19 7.85
CA ALA A 492 17.52 -23.03 7.14
C ALA A 492 17.60 -24.47 7.68
N ASN A 493 16.46 -25.04 8.11
CA ASN A 493 16.43 -26.43 8.58
C ASN A 493 16.30 -27.44 7.43
N GLU A 494 16.31 -28.74 7.76
CA GLU A 494 16.27 -29.86 6.81
C GLU A 494 14.96 -29.94 5.99
N HIS A 495 13.94 -29.19 6.38
CA HIS A 495 12.64 -29.12 5.70
C HIS A 495 12.51 -27.90 4.77
N VAL A 496 13.63 -27.22 4.51
CA VAL A 496 13.74 -26.21 3.45
C VAL A 496 14.45 -26.84 2.25
N VAL A 497 13.73 -26.97 1.14
CA VAL A 497 14.23 -27.69 -0.05
C VAL A 497 14.11 -26.86 -1.32
N ASN A 498 15.02 -27.12 -2.26
CA ASN A 498 15.10 -26.44 -3.56
C ASN A 498 15.30 -24.91 -3.48
N THR A 499 16.03 -24.43 -2.47
CA THR A 499 16.45 -23.03 -2.40
C THR A 499 17.51 -22.71 -3.44
N ARG A 500 17.35 -21.60 -4.16
CA ARG A 500 18.26 -21.15 -5.24
C ARG A 500 18.72 -19.72 -5.00
N PHE A 501 19.99 -19.44 -5.26
CA PHE A 501 20.58 -18.10 -5.20
C PHE A 501 21.21 -17.77 -6.56
N LEU A 502 20.47 -17.03 -7.38
CA LEU A 502 20.81 -16.70 -8.74
C LEU A 502 21.35 -15.27 -8.84
N ASN A 503 22.27 -15.05 -9.78
CA ASN A 503 22.69 -13.71 -10.20
C ASN A 503 21.67 -13.10 -11.18
N SER A 504 21.87 -11.83 -11.54
CA SER A 504 20.94 -11.08 -12.40
C SER A 504 20.81 -11.59 -13.83
N THR A 505 21.71 -12.48 -14.27
CA THR A 505 21.78 -12.98 -15.67
C THR A 505 21.41 -14.45 -15.81
N GLU A 506 21.32 -15.20 -14.70
CA GLU A 506 20.97 -16.61 -14.73
C GLU A 506 19.50 -16.83 -15.09
N ALA A 507 19.25 -17.92 -15.82
CA ALA A 507 17.90 -18.37 -16.15
C ALA A 507 17.13 -18.72 -14.87
N THR A 508 15.94 -18.13 -14.70
CA THR A 508 15.07 -18.39 -13.54
C THR A 508 14.31 -19.72 -13.66
N SER A 509 14.15 -20.23 -14.89
CA SER A 509 13.37 -21.43 -15.18
C SER A 509 14.03 -22.29 -16.25
N THR A 510 13.75 -23.60 -16.18
CA THR A 510 14.11 -24.63 -17.17
C THR A 510 12.99 -24.93 -18.16
N ASP A 511 11.76 -24.53 -17.84
CA ASP A 511 10.57 -24.81 -18.64
C ASP A 511 9.88 -23.52 -19.07
N LYS A 512 9.20 -23.56 -20.21
CA LYS A 512 8.38 -22.45 -20.72
C LYS A 512 7.18 -22.21 -19.78
N PRO A 513 6.74 -20.94 -19.54
CA PRO A 513 5.57 -20.67 -18.71
C PRO A 513 4.29 -21.28 -19.30
N ALA A 514 3.32 -21.57 -18.42
CA ALA A 514 1.92 -21.78 -18.72
C ALA A 514 1.10 -20.75 -17.93
N ILE A 515 0.22 -20.02 -18.62
CA ILE A 515 -0.65 -19.02 -18.00
C ILE A 515 -1.76 -19.77 -17.24
N THR A 516 -1.98 -19.38 -15.98
CA THR A 516 -2.94 -19.99 -15.06
C THR A 516 -4.08 -19.05 -14.66
N SER A 517 -3.99 -17.78 -15.05
CA SER A 517 -5.05 -16.79 -14.79
C SER A 517 -6.33 -17.10 -15.58
N PRO A 518 -7.52 -16.69 -15.08
CA PRO A 518 -8.79 -17.03 -15.73
C PRO A 518 -8.92 -16.49 -17.16
N GLU A 519 -9.44 -17.30 -18.09
CA GLU A 519 -9.72 -16.89 -19.49
C GLU A 519 -10.86 -15.87 -19.64
N LYS A 520 -11.52 -15.50 -18.54
CA LYS A 520 -12.65 -14.56 -18.52
C LYS A 520 -12.49 -13.56 -17.39
N ALA A 521 -12.79 -12.30 -17.68
CA ALA A 521 -12.84 -11.25 -16.68
C ALA A 521 -14.04 -10.33 -16.91
N THR A 522 -14.70 -9.92 -15.83
CA THR A 522 -15.82 -8.96 -15.87
C THR A 522 -15.36 -7.65 -15.27
N ALA A 523 -15.53 -6.57 -16.03
CA ALA A 523 -15.24 -5.21 -15.62
C ALA A 523 -16.49 -4.33 -15.71
N THR A 524 -16.58 -3.34 -14.84
CA THR A 524 -17.67 -2.36 -14.86
C THR A 524 -17.21 -1.08 -15.53
N LYS A 525 -17.99 -0.56 -16.49
CA LYS A 525 -17.62 0.66 -17.23
C LYS A 525 -17.37 1.83 -16.28
N ASN A 526 -16.29 2.58 -16.53
CA ASN A 526 -15.81 3.73 -15.75
C ASN A 526 -15.43 3.44 -14.29
N GLN A 527 -15.49 2.18 -13.84
CA GLN A 527 -15.00 1.77 -12.54
C GLN A 527 -13.56 1.27 -12.64
N VAL A 528 -12.87 1.26 -11.49
CA VAL A 528 -11.54 0.66 -11.40
C VAL A 528 -11.65 -0.82 -11.66
N PHE A 529 -10.69 -1.35 -12.40
CA PHE A 529 -10.57 -2.77 -12.67
C PHE A 529 -9.12 -3.20 -12.49
N ASN A 530 -8.93 -4.40 -11.97
CA ASN A 530 -7.64 -5.04 -11.88
C ASN A 530 -7.77 -6.53 -12.24
N TYR A 531 -6.74 -7.05 -12.91
CA TYR A 531 -6.61 -8.45 -13.30
C TYR A 531 -5.13 -8.81 -13.33
N LEU A 532 -4.74 -9.82 -12.56
CA LEU A 532 -3.35 -10.28 -12.51
C LEU A 532 -3.15 -11.45 -13.47
N ILE A 533 -2.22 -11.32 -14.41
CA ILE A 533 -1.75 -12.44 -15.22
C ILE A 533 -0.88 -13.34 -14.33
N THR A 534 -1.39 -14.50 -13.97
CA THR A 534 -0.65 -15.53 -13.26
C THR A 534 -0.15 -16.60 -14.22
N ALA A 535 1.06 -17.10 -13.98
CA ALA A 535 1.68 -18.16 -14.76
C ALA A 535 2.66 -18.96 -13.89
N ASP A 536 2.88 -20.22 -14.24
CA ASP A 536 3.90 -21.07 -13.62
C ASP A 536 5.31 -20.80 -14.19
N ASN A 537 6.29 -21.56 -13.73
CA ASN A 537 7.66 -21.54 -14.27
C ASN A 537 8.31 -20.13 -14.28
N LEU A 538 8.07 -19.36 -13.21
CA LEU A 538 8.75 -18.10 -12.87
C LEU A 538 8.84 -17.11 -14.06
N PRO A 539 7.71 -16.58 -14.56
CA PRO A 539 7.73 -15.56 -15.61
C PRO A 539 8.56 -14.35 -15.17
N THR A 540 9.38 -13.82 -16.07
CA THR A 540 10.21 -12.63 -15.83
C THR A 540 9.61 -11.37 -16.44
N SER A 541 8.67 -11.51 -17.38
CA SER A 541 7.92 -10.39 -17.97
C SER A 541 6.56 -10.83 -18.51
N PHE A 542 5.67 -9.87 -18.68
CA PHE A 542 4.30 -10.04 -19.14
C PHE A 542 3.98 -9.04 -20.24
N ALA A 543 2.99 -9.35 -21.07
CA ALA A 543 2.46 -8.43 -22.07
C ALA A 543 0.96 -8.67 -22.28
N ALA A 544 0.26 -7.67 -22.82
CA ALA A 544 -1.13 -7.79 -23.23
C ALA A 544 -1.41 -6.94 -24.46
N GLU A 545 -2.14 -7.50 -25.42
CA GLU A 545 -2.53 -6.84 -26.68
C GLU A 545 -4.04 -6.91 -26.85
N GLY A 546 -4.66 -5.83 -27.34
CA GLY A 546 -6.11 -5.76 -27.52
C GLY A 546 -6.91 -5.51 -26.23
N LEU A 547 -6.27 -4.94 -25.21
CA LEU A 547 -6.95 -4.59 -23.95
C LEU A 547 -8.13 -3.61 -24.19
N PRO A 548 -9.20 -3.70 -23.37
CA PRO A 548 -10.22 -2.66 -23.30
C PRO A 548 -9.60 -1.26 -23.11
N LYS A 549 -10.19 -0.24 -23.75
CA LYS A 549 -9.70 1.14 -23.62
C LYS A 549 -9.66 1.57 -22.16
N GLY A 550 -8.55 2.19 -21.77
CA GLY A 550 -8.33 2.69 -20.41
C GLY A 550 -7.73 1.67 -19.44
N LEU A 551 -7.47 0.43 -19.89
CA LEU A 551 -6.62 -0.52 -19.20
C LEU A 551 -5.20 -0.51 -19.76
N SER A 552 -4.23 -0.77 -18.89
CA SER A 552 -2.82 -0.93 -19.23
C SER A 552 -2.23 -2.13 -18.48
N ILE A 553 -1.19 -2.73 -19.07
CA ILE A 553 -0.41 -3.81 -18.46
C ILE A 553 0.86 -3.25 -17.83
N ASP A 554 1.13 -3.60 -16.58
CA ASP A 554 2.45 -3.54 -15.99
C ASP A 554 3.22 -4.81 -16.39
N THR A 555 4.20 -4.64 -17.27
CA THR A 555 4.95 -5.75 -17.88
C THR A 555 5.87 -6.46 -16.89
N ALA A 556 6.17 -5.86 -15.73
CA ALA A 556 7.02 -6.46 -14.71
C ALA A 556 6.20 -7.31 -13.73
N THR A 557 4.98 -6.89 -13.40
CA THR A 557 4.12 -7.57 -12.40
C THR A 557 3.06 -8.46 -13.01
N GLY A 558 2.66 -8.24 -14.26
CA GLY A 558 1.53 -8.93 -14.89
C GLY A 558 0.18 -8.29 -14.57
N LEU A 559 0.15 -7.17 -13.85
CA LEU A 559 -1.09 -6.50 -13.46
C LEU A 559 -1.66 -5.68 -14.62
N ILE A 560 -2.81 -6.11 -15.12
CA ILE A 560 -3.69 -5.28 -15.95
C ILE A 560 -4.55 -4.44 -15.01
N SER A 561 -4.48 -3.12 -15.15
CA SER A 561 -5.23 -2.19 -14.29
C SER A 561 -5.65 -0.93 -15.03
N GLY A 562 -6.67 -0.23 -14.50
CA GLY A 562 -7.13 1.05 -15.04
C GLY A 562 -8.64 1.24 -14.85
N LYS A 563 -9.24 2.10 -15.66
CA LYS A 563 -10.70 2.28 -15.72
C LYS A 563 -11.17 1.93 -17.13
N VAL A 564 -12.09 0.97 -17.25
CA VAL A 564 -12.59 0.53 -18.55
C VAL A 564 -13.49 1.60 -19.16
N ARG A 565 -13.13 2.09 -20.35
CA ARG A 565 -13.84 3.18 -21.06
C ARG A 565 -14.63 2.71 -22.29
N ASP A 566 -14.48 1.44 -22.66
CA ASP A 566 -15.20 0.88 -23.80
C ASP A 566 -16.72 0.81 -23.56
N ASN A 567 -17.45 0.56 -24.64
CA ASN A 567 -18.89 0.29 -24.56
C ASN A 567 -19.14 -1.08 -23.92
N VAL A 568 -20.30 -1.20 -23.27
CA VAL A 568 -20.78 -2.47 -22.69
C VAL A 568 -20.81 -3.55 -23.77
N GLY A 569 -20.32 -4.74 -23.45
CA GLY A 569 -20.17 -5.85 -24.39
C GLY A 569 -18.89 -6.66 -24.16
N GLY A 570 -18.66 -7.64 -25.03
CA GLY A 570 -17.48 -8.49 -25.00
C GLY A 570 -16.34 -7.96 -25.88
N CYS A 571 -15.12 -8.04 -25.39
CA CYS A 571 -13.90 -7.91 -26.21
C CYS A 571 -12.87 -8.95 -25.76
N SER A 572 -11.86 -9.20 -26.59
CA SER A 572 -10.82 -10.18 -26.28
C SER A 572 -9.45 -9.51 -26.34
N ALA A 573 -8.60 -9.84 -25.37
CA ALA A 573 -7.20 -9.48 -25.37
C ALA A 573 -6.33 -10.75 -25.36
N THR A 574 -5.16 -10.69 -25.95
CA THR A 574 -4.14 -11.74 -25.82
C THR A 574 -3.17 -11.34 -24.72
N VAL A 575 -3.07 -12.16 -23.68
CA VAL A 575 -2.09 -11.99 -22.59
C VAL A 575 -0.91 -12.93 -22.81
N SER A 576 0.27 -12.50 -22.40
CA SER A 576 1.51 -13.26 -22.56
C SER A 576 2.32 -13.28 -21.27
N ALA A 577 3.01 -14.40 -21.02
CA ALA A 577 3.98 -14.55 -19.94
C ALA A 577 5.28 -15.14 -20.50
N THR A 578 6.41 -14.52 -20.20
CA THR A 578 7.73 -14.85 -20.77
C THR A 578 8.73 -15.13 -19.67
N ASN A 579 9.57 -16.16 -19.86
CA ASN A 579 10.79 -16.36 -19.09
C ASN A 579 11.98 -16.60 -20.03
N SER A 580 13.13 -17.01 -19.51
CA SER A 580 14.35 -17.30 -20.29
C SER A 580 14.21 -18.42 -21.33
N VAL A 581 13.19 -19.27 -21.23
CA VAL A 581 12.96 -20.43 -22.11
C VAL A 581 12.00 -20.08 -23.24
N GLY A 582 11.01 -19.21 -23.00
CA GLY A 582 10.11 -18.73 -24.04
C GLY A 582 8.87 -18.01 -23.51
N THR A 583 7.93 -17.74 -24.43
CA THR A 583 6.71 -16.96 -24.18
C THR A 583 5.44 -17.79 -24.39
N ALA A 584 4.59 -17.91 -23.37
CA ALA A 584 3.24 -18.43 -23.50
C ALA A 584 2.23 -17.31 -23.72
N THR A 585 1.11 -17.66 -24.36
CA THR A 585 0.03 -16.74 -24.73
C THR A 585 -1.32 -17.37 -24.40
N GLN A 586 -2.29 -16.56 -23.96
CA GLN A 586 -3.67 -16.97 -23.70
C GLN A 586 -4.63 -15.86 -24.15
N THR A 587 -5.80 -16.22 -24.66
CA THR A 587 -6.87 -15.24 -24.94
C THR A 587 -7.73 -15.06 -23.69
N VAL A 588 -7.93 -13.82 -23.26
CA VAL A 588 -8.83 -13.44 -22.17
C VAL A 588 -10.04 -12.71 -22.77
N THR A 589 -11.23 -13.18 -22.43
CA THR A 589 -12.49 -12.51 -22.78
C THR A 589 -12.89 -11.53 -21.68
N PHE A 590 -12.90 -10.25 -22.01
CA PHE A 590 -13.37 -9.18 -21.13
C PHE A 590 -14.84 -8.89 -21.41
N THR A 591 -15.68 -9.01 -20.39
CA THR A 591 -17.07 -8.56 -20.42
C THR A 591 -17.16 -7.21 -19.71
N VAL A 592 -17.55 -6.16 -20.43
CA VAL A 592 -17.80 -4.84 -19.86
C VAL A 592 -19.28 -4.70 -19.55
N GLU A 593 -19.61 -4.46 -18.28
CA GLU A 593 -20.97 -4.31 -17.76
C GLU A 593 -21.32 -2.84 -17.47
N HIS A 594 -22.62 -2.59 -17.25
CA HIS A 594 -23.10 -1.28 -16.80
C HIS A 594 -22.67 -1.00 -15.34
N PRO A 595 -22.45 0.28 -14.98
CA PRO A 595 -22.18 0.74 -13.60
C PRO A 595 -23.16 0.27 -12.55
#